data_AF-A0A930Y0U3-F1
#
_entry.id   AF-A0A930Y0U3-F1
#
_cell.length_a   1.000
_cell.length_b   1.000
_cell.length_c   1.000
_cell.angle_alpha   90.00
_cell.angle_beta   90.00
_cell.angle_gamma   90.00
#
_symmetry.space_group_name_H-M   'P 1'
#
loop_
_entity.id
_entity.type
_entity.pdbx_description
1 polymer ?
#
loop_
_entity_poly.entity_id
_entity_poly.type
_entity_poly.pdbx_seq_one_letter_code
_entity_poly.pdbx_strand_id
1 'polypeptide(L)'
;MQINFPSPEQAAITLASQGVVAAAFSYGKFTPLKVTSEDIKLQGSNYIGVPTLTSLAFQYNNVRVELLECIITVNQEKNIVTTPMQGRDGTVKEYISDGDFTISVDAAVSSYAIDQKTQSDFNDSQAYPLSQLEDVIATLKIKDTLEVHSDFLTLFGITNVVVKTYGMVQETHSNRQSFNIQILSDTPYEIKIQDDAGINK
;
A
#
# COMPACT_ATOMS: atom_id res chain seq x y z
N MET A 1 58.35 28.29 12.99
CA MET A 1 57.59 27.14 12.44
C MET A 1 58.42 26.62 11.27
N GLN A 2 59.23 25.57 11.48
CA GLN A 2 60.07 24.98 10.43
C GLN A 2 59.25 23.91 9.71
N ILE A 3 59.03 24.07 8.41
CA ILE A 3 58.40 23.06 7.56
C ILE A 3 59.48 22.05 7.20
N ASN A 4 59.35 20.83 7.70
CA ASN A 4 60.26 19.73 7.39
C ASN A 4 59.85 19.10 6.06
N PHE A 5 60.69 19.22 5.04
CA PHE A 5 60.47 18.54 3.76
C PHE A 5 60.94 17.08 3.87
N PRO A 6 60.16 16.09 3.40
CA PRO A 6 60.59 14.69 3.40
C PRO A 6 61.86 14.53 2.55
N SER A 7 62.75 13.63 2.98
CA SER A 7 64.00 13.38 2.27
C SER A 7 63.73 12.82 0.85
N PRO A 8 64.62 13.05 -0.12
CA PRO A 8 64.43 12.58 -1.51
C PRO A 8 64.15 11.07 -1.61
N GLU A 9 64.72 10.28 -0.69
CA GLU A 9 64.49 8.83 -0.62
C GLU A 9 63.06 8.48 -0.19
N GLN A 10 62.48 9.21 0.77
CA GLN A 10 61.10 8.99 1.21
C GLN A 10 60.09 9.43 0.15
N ALA A 11 60.39 10.50 -0.60
CA ALA A 11 59.58 10.92 -1.75
C ALA A 11 59.62 9.88 -2.88
N ALA A 12 60.79 9.29 -3.17
CA ALA A 12 60.95 8.25 -4.18
C ALA A 12 60.20 6.94 -3.82
N ILE A 13 60.22 6.52 -2.54
CA ILE A 13 59.48 5.35 -2.06
C ILE A 13 57.96 5.58 -2.17
N THR A 14 57.49 6.81 -1.92
CA THR A 14 56.07 7.17 -2.03
C THR A 14 55.60 7.21 -3.49
N LEU A 15 56.44 7.69 -4.41
CA LEU A 15 56.19 7.65 -5.85
C LEU A 15 56.22 6.21 -6.40
N ALA A 16 57.18 5.39 -5.94
CA ALA A 16 57.28 3.99 -6.33
C ALA A 16 56.08 3.17 -5.82
N SER A 17 55.61 3.42 -4.59
CA SER A 17 54.42 2.73 -4.06
C SER A 17 53.15 3.12 -4.79
N GLN A 18 52.97 4.39 -5.17
CA GLN A 18 51.86 4.81 -6.04
C GLN A 18 51.97 4.21 -7.46
N GLY A 19 53.18 4.08 -8.00
CA GLY A 19 53.42 3.41 -9.28
C GLY A 19 53.11 1.90 -9.25
N VAL A 20 53.42 1.22 -8.14
CA VAL A 20 53.12 -0.21 -7.94
C VAL A 20 51.64 -0.44 -7.71
N VAL A 21 50.95 0.43 -6.96
CA VAL A 21 49.49 0.34 -6.76
C VAL A 21 48.76 0.64 -8.08
N ALA A 22 49.18 1.66 -8.84
CA ALA A 22 48.62 1.93 -10.17
C ALA A 22 48.91 0.80 -11.18
N ALA A 23 50.07 0.16 -11.11
CA ALA A 23 50.40 -1.02 -11.94
C ALA A 23 49.63 -2.28 -11.52
N ALA A 24 49.35 -2.46 -10.22
CA ALA A 24 48.53 -3.56 -9.71
C ALA A 24 47.05 -3.44 -10.14
N PHE A 25 46.54 -2.21 -10.31
CA PHE A 25 45.22 -1.96 -10.88
C PHE A 25 45.19 -1.96 -12.43
N SER A 26 46.35 -1.85 -13.11
CA SER A 26 46.39 -1.79 -14.58
C SER A 26 46.67 -3.13 -15.30
N TYR A 27 47.04 -4.19 -14.57
CA TYR A 27 47.35 -5.50 -15.17
C TYR A 27 46.42 -6.66 -14.80
N GLY A 28 45.29 -6.38 -14.14
CA GLY A 28 44.15 -7.29 -14.15
C GLY A 28 43.15 -6.81 -15.19
N LYS A 29 43.05 -7.47 -16.35
CA LYS A 29 41.88 -7.31 -17.24
C LYS A 29 40.63 -7.71 -16.45
N PHE A 30 40.03 -6.75 -15.75
CA PHE A 30 38.72 -6.92 -15.17
C PHE A 30 37.77 -6.99 -16.36
N THR A 31 37.46 -8.21 -16.80
CA THR A 31 36.32 -8.39 -17.69
C THR A 31 35.11 -7.95 -16.86
N PRO A 32 34.31 -6.97 -17.32
CA PRO A 32 33.07 -6.65 -16.63
C PRO A 32 32.26 -7.94 -16.55
N LEU A 33 31.57 -8.16 -15.42
CA LEU A 33 30.65 -9.27 -15.28
C LEU A 33 29.67 -9.23 -16.46
N LYS A 34 29.87 -10.10 -17.44
CA LYS A 34 28.91 -10.29 -18.52
C LYS A 34 27.77 -11.08 -17.90
N VAL A 35 26.64 -10.41 -17.69
CA VAL A 35 25.37 -11.07 -17.40
C VAL A 35 25.04 -11.94 -18.62
N THR A 36 25.44 -13.21 -18.59
CA THR A 36 25.20 -14.18 -19.68
C THR A 36 23.77 -14.71 -19.68
N SER A 37 23.06 -14.53 -18.57
CA SER A 37 21.62 -14.69 -18.46
C SER A 37 21.15 -13.94 -17.21
N GLU A 38 19.97 -13.33 -17.29
CA GLU A 38 19.27 -12.84 -16.11
C GLU A 38 18.92 -14.05 -15.23
N ASP A 39 19.64 -14.24 -14.12
CA ASP A 39 19.32 -15.29 -13.13
C ASP A 39 17.99 -15.02 -12.39
N ILE A 40 17.39 -13.85 -12.62
CA ILE A 40 16.05 -13.51 -12.17
C ILE A 40 15.15 -13.45 -13.38
N LYS A 41 14.44 -14.56 -13.65
CA LYS A 41 13.26 -14.51 -14.51
C LYS A 41 12.14 -13.84 -13.72
N LEU A 42 12.07 -12.51 -13.79
CA LEU A 42 10.85 -11.78 -13.43
C LEU A 42 9.80 -12.12 -14.49
N GLN A 43 9.03 -13.18 -14.27
CA GLN A 43 7.88 -13.51 -15.12
C GLN A 43 6.73 -12.54 -14.80
N GLY A 44 6.93 -11.25 -15.10
CA GLY A 44 5.83 -10.32 -15.27
C GLY A 44 5.19 -10.61 -16.61
N SER A 45 3.91 -10.97 -16.62
CA SER A 45 3.19 -11.35 -17.84
C SER A 45 3.03 -10.22 -18.86
N ASN A 46 3.44 -8.99 -18.54
CA ASN A 46 3.30 -7.83 -19.42
C ASN A 46 4.48 -6.85 -19.28
N TYR A 47 5.07 -6.45 -20.42
CA TYR A 47 6.00 -5.30 -20.53
C TYR A 47 5.34 -3.93 -20.23
N ILE A 48 4.07 -3.94 -19.83
CA ILE A 48 3.21 -2.76 -19.56
C ILE A 48 3.15 -2.46 -18.05
N GLY A 49 3.81 -3.29 -17.22
CA GLY A 49 3.56 -3.29 -15.79
C GLY A 49 2.25 -4.04 -15.48
N VAL A 50 2.27 -4.84 -14.42
CA VAL A 50 1.08 -5.50 -13.91
C VAL A 50 0.14 -4.41 -13.35
N PRO A 51 -1.19 -4.49 -13.52
CA PRO A 51 -2.10 -3.59 -12.84
C PRO A 51 -1.81 -3.66 -11.33
N THR A 52 -1.47 -2.52 -10.74
CA THR A 52 -1.27 -2.42 -9.30
C THR A 52 -2.61 -2.69 -8.60
N LEU A 53 -2.58 -3.33 -7.43
CA LEU A 53 -3.78 -3.59 -6.61
C LEU A 53 -4.27 -2.30 -5.92
N THR A 54 -4.48 -1.25 -6.71
CA THR A 54 -4.78 0.11 -6.27
C THR A 54 -6.21 0.52 -6.57
N SER A 55 -7.00 -0.34 -7.20
CA SER A 55 -8.42 -0.08 -7.43
C SER A 55 -9.26 -0.52 -6.23
N LEU A 56 -10.26 0.31 -5.93
CA LEU A 56 -11.24 0.09 -4.88
C LEU A 56 -12.60 0.53 -5.39
N ALA A 57 -13.58 -0.35 -5.38
CA ALA A 57 -14.95 0.01 -5.69
C ALA A 57 -15.87 -0.22 -4.49
N PHE A 58 -16.71 0.77 -4.20
CA PHE A 58 -17.81 0.66 -3.26
C PHE A 58 -19.09 0.37 -4.03
N GLN A 59 -19.89 -0.57 -3.52
CA GLN A 59 -21.17 -0.92 -4.09
C GLN A 59 -22.28 -0.85 -3.05
N TYR A 60 -23.37 -0.18 -3.39
CA TYR A 60 -24.58 -0.08 -2.57
C TYR A 60 -25.81 0.09 -3.45
N ASN A 61 -26.84 -0.75 -3.28
CA ASN A 61 -28.11 -0.70 -4.02
C ASN A 61 -27.95 -0.48 -5.55
N ASN A 62 -27.04 -1.24 -6.17
CA ASN A 62 -26.67 -1.17 -7.59
C ASN A 62 -25.95 0.10 -8.05
N VAL A 63 -25.64 1.03 -7.15
CA VAL A 63 -24.71 2.13 -7.42
C VAL A 63 -23.30 1.64 -7.11
N ARG A 64 -22.39 1.78 -8.08
CA ARG A 64 -20.99 1.41 -7.95
C ARG A 64 -20.13 2.66 -8.17
N VAL A 65 -19.32 2.98 -7.18
CA VAL A 65 -18.33 4.07 -7.24
C VAL A 65 -16.94 3.45 -7.23
N GLU A 66 -16.18 3.70 -8.28
CA GLU A 66 -14.84 3.13 -8.46
C GLU A 66 -13.76 4.21 -8.28
N LEU A 67 -12.75 3.85 -7.49
CA LEU A 67 -11.56 4.64 -7.21
C LEU A 67 -10.38 3.92 -7.86
N LEU A 68 -9.78 4.54 -8.87
CA LEU A 68 -8.66 3.97 -9.62
C LEU A 68 -7.32 4.14 -8.89
N GLU A 69 -7.19 5.24 -8.15
CA GLU A 69 -6.00 5.57 -7.38
C GLU A 69 -6.33 5.57 -5.89
N CYS A 70 -6.03 4.45 -5.22
CA CYS A 70 -6.07 4.39 -3.77
C CYS A 70 -4.86 3.67 -3.18
N ILE A 71 -4.54 4.04 -1.95
CA ILE A 71 -3.59 3.39 -1.07
C ILE A 71 -4.41 2.87 0.11
N ILE A 72 -4.31 1.58 0.36
CA ILE A 72 -5.06 0.89 1.41
C ILE A 72 -4.08 0.41 2.47
N THR A 73 -4.33 0.79 3.71
CA THR A 73 -3.62 0.26 4.88
C THR A 73 -4.59 -0.58 5.69
N VAL A 74 -4.29 -1.86 5.91
CA VAL A 74 -5.11 -2.79 6.69
C VAL A 74 -4.39 -3.10 8.00
N ASN A 75 -5.05 -2.87 9.13
CA ASN A 75 -4.55 -3.20 10.46
C ASN A 75 -5.54 -4.11 11.18
N GLN A 76 -5.05 -5.19 11.78
CA GLN A 76 -5.83 -6.06 12.67
C GLN A 76 -5.16 -6.11 14.04
N GLU A 77 -5.88 -5.73 15.08
CA GLU A 77 -5.41 -5.89 16.45
C GLU A 77 -5.70 -7.32 16.93
N LYS A 78 -4.71 -7.96 17.57
CA LYS A 78 -4.90 -9.28 18.21
C LYS A 78 -4.92 -9.09 19.72
N ASN A 79 -6.01 -9.52 20.36
CA ASN A 79 -6.16 -9.44 21.81
C ASN A 79 -5.39 -10.59 22.47
N ILE A 80 -4.24 -10.26 23.07
CA ILE A 80 -3.35 -11.22 23.72
C ILE A 80 -3.08 -10.77 25.16
N VAL A 81 -3.42 -11.63 26.11
CA VAL A 81 -3.14 -11.42 27.54
C VAL A 81 -1.78 -12.04 27.87
N THR A 82 -0.87 -11.27 28.46
CA THR A 82 0.46 -11.75 28.85
C THR A 82 0.60 -11.82 30.36
N THR A 83 0.73 -13.02 30.90
CA THR A 83 0.84 -13.25 32.35
C THR A 83 2.29 -13.61 32.71
N PRO A 84 2.98 -12.81 33.53
CA PRO A 84 4.31 -13.16 34.03
C PRO A 84 4.22 -14.29 35.05
N MET A 85 5.11 -15.28 34.95
CA MET A 85 5.20 -16.40 35.90
C MET A 85 6.42 -16.22 36.81
N GLN A 86 6.25 -16.50 38.11
CA GLN A 86 7.38 -16.51 39.04
C GLN A 86 8.25 -17.76 38.81
N GLY A 87 9.57 -17.58 38.89
CA GLY A 87 10.53 -18.68 38.77
C GLY A 87 10.96 -19.03 37.34
N ARG A 88 10.56 -18.24 36.33
CA ARG A 88 11.05 -18.36 34.97
C ARG A 88 11.11 -17.00 34.29
N ASP A 89 12.13 -16.80 33.46
CA ASP A 89 12.20 -15.65 32.56
C ASP A 89 11.23 -15.84 31.39
N GLY A 90 10.22 -14.98 31.31
CA GLY A 90 9.22 -14.98 30.24
C GLY A 90 7.79 -14.70 30.74
N THR A 91 6.86 -14.65 29.79
CA THR A 91 5.42 -14.51 30.04
C THR A 91 4.68 -15.60 29.28
N VAL A 92 3.58 -16.09 29.84
CA VAL A 92 2.62 -16.92 29.10
C VAL A 92 1.72 -15.97 28.31
N LYS A 93 1.64 -16.17 27.00
CA LYS A 93 0.77 -15.41 26.09
C LYS A 93 -0.48 -16.22 25.83
N GLU A 94 -1.62 -15.70 26.25
CA GLU A 94 -2.92 -16.27 25.97
C GLU A 94 -3.60 -15.46 24.88
N TYR A 95 -3.96 -16.14 23.79
CA TYR A 95 -4.69 -15.54 22.69
C TYR A 95 -6.19 -15.59 22.98
N ILE A 96 -6.83 -14.42 23.07
CA ILE A 96 -8.24 -14.30 23.42
C ILE A 96 -9.08 -14.23 22.14
N SER A 97 -8.78 -13.27 21.27
CA SER A 97 -9.54 -13.03 20.05
C SER A 97 -8.76 -12.19 19.05
N ASP A 98 -9.18 -12.25 17.79
CA ASP A 98 -8.87 -11.22 16.81
C ASP A 98 -9.86 -10.06 16.95
N GLY A 99 -9.38 -8.83 16.84
CA GLY A 99 -10.21 -7.65 16.66
C GLY A 99 -10.58 -7.42 15.20
N ASP A 100 -11.42 -6.42 14.97
CA ASP A 100 -11.86 -6.04 13.63
C ASP A 100 -10.71 -5.45 12.81
N PHE A 101 -10.78 -5.61 11.48
CA PHE A 101 -9.84 -4.93 10.60
C PHE A 101 -10.19 -3.43 10.55
N THR A 102 -9.24 -2.61 11.01
CA THR A 102 -9.27 -1.18 10.78
C THR A 102 -8.53 -0.87 9.48
N ILE A 103 -9.25 -0.31 8.53
CA ILE A 103 -8.73 -0.05 7.19
C ILE A 103 -8.71 1.47 6.99
N SER A 104 -7.56 2.00 6.61
CA SER A 104 -7.40 3.40 6.21
C SER A 104 -7.18 3.46 4.70
N VAL A 105 -8.01 4.24 4.02
CA VAL A 105 -7.96 4.43 2.57
C VAL A 105 -7.58 5.88 2.29
N ASP A 106 -6.43 6.06 1.67
CA ASP A 106 -6.01 7.33 1.09
C ASP A 106 -6.22 7.26 -0.41
N ALA A 107 -7.21 7.98 -0.91
CA ALA A 107 -7.60 7.93 -2.32
C ALA A 107 -7.73 9.33 -2.89
N ALA A 108 -7.78 9.41 -4.21
CA ALA A 108 -8.11 10.65 -4.88
C ALA A 108 -9.04 10.41 -6.05
N VAL A 109 -9.97 11.36 -6.20
CA VAL A 109 -10.76 11.49 -7.41
C VAL A 109 -10.00 12.42 -8.34
N SER A 110 -9.73 11.96 -9.55
CA SER A 110 -9.08 12.75 -10.58
C SER A 110 -9.91 12.70 -11.86
N SER A 111 -9.96 13.82 -12.58
CA SER A 111 -10.70 13.92 -13.85
C SER A 111 -9.97 13.30 -15.03
N TYR A 112 -8.92 12.49 -14.80
CA TYR A 112 -8.23 11.79 -15.87
C TYR A 112 -9.16 10.74 -16.48
N ALA A 113 -9.73 11.06 -17.65
CA ALA A 113 -10.39 10.10 -18.51
C ALA A 113 -9.33 9.13 -19.06
N ILE A 114 -9.04 8.04 -18.35
CA ILE A 114 -8.34 6.88 -18.92
C ILE A 114 -9.38 5.98 -19.57
N ASP A 115 -10.20 6.55 -20.46
CA ASP A 115 -11.14 5.77 -21.23
C ASP A 115 -10.36 5.14 -22.40
N GLN A 116 -9.90 3.89 -22.23
CA GLN A 116 -9.13 3.16 -23.24
C GLN A 116 -9.92 2.91 -24.54
N LYS A 117 -11.18 3.36 -24.64
CA LYS A 117 -12.06 3.10 -25.79
C LYS A 117 -12.66 4.34 -26.45
N THR A 118 -12.58 5.53 -25.85
CA THR A 118 -13.26 6.70 -26.40
C THR A 118 -12.34 7.91 -26.33
N GLN A 119 -12.22 8.58 -27.47
CA GLN A 119 -11.42 9.75 -27.75
C GLN A 119 -11.30 10.68 -26.53
N SER A 120 -10.11 10.73 -25.94
CA SER A 120 -9.82 11.54 -24.76
C SER A 120 -9.98 13.03 -25.07
N ASP A 121 -11.10 13.62 -24.70
CA ASP A 121 -11.30 15.06 -24.76
C ASP A 121 -10.39 15.73 -23.74
N PHE A 122 -9.30 16.32 -24.23
CA PHE A 122 -8.23 16.93 -23.43
C PHE A 122 -8.73 18.08 -22.52
N ASN A 123 -9.91 18.64 -22.83
CA ASN A 123 -10.50 19.75 -22.09
C ASN A 123 -11.24 19.31 -20.81
N ASP A 124 -11.87 18.13 -20.80
CA ASP A 124 -12.57 17.61 -19.61
C ASP A 124 -11.59 17.07 -18.55
N SER A 125 -10.38 16.68 -19.00
CA SER A 125 -9.26 16.23 -18.15
C SER A 125 -8.65 17.32 -17.26
N GLN A 126 -9.02 18.59 -17.47
CA GLN A 126 -8.52 19.73 -16.68
C GLN A 126 -9.55 20.32 -15.71
N ALA A 127 -10.81 19.87 -15.76
CA ALA A 127 -11.87 20.34 -14.89
C ALA A 127 -11.85 19.62 -13.53
N TYR A 128 -12.36 20.28 -12.50
CA TYR A 128 -12.53 19.67 -11.18
C TYR A 128 -13.62 18.60 -11.23
N PRO A 129 -13.35 17.37 -10.75
CA PRO A 129 -14.28 16.25 -10.85
C PRO A 129 -15.43 16.37 -9.84
N LEU A 130 -16.31 17.36 -10.05
CA LEU A 130 -17.40 17.69 -9.12
C LEU A 130 -18.44 16.58 -9.05
N SER A 131 -18.88 16.04 -10.20
CA SER A 131 -19.87 14.96 -10.26
C SER A 131 -19.39 13.69 -9.56
N GLN A 132 -18.18 13.24 -9.87
CA GLN A 132 -17.58 12.06 -9.24
C GLN A 132 -17.37 12.24 -7.74
N LEU A 133 -16.99 13.44 -7.31
CA LEU A 133 -16.85 13.76 -5.89
C LEU A 133 -18.19 13.76 -5.16
N GLU A 134 -19.26 14.26 -5.79
CA GLU A 134 -20.62 14.20 -5.24
C GLU A 134 -21.09 12.75 -5.04
N ASP A 135 -20.82 11.87 -6.00
CA ASP A 135 -21.15 10.44 -5.90
C ASP A 135 -20.36 9.74 -4.77
N VAL A 136 -19.07 10.05 -4.63
CA VAL A 136 -18.24 9.56 -3.51
C VAL A 136 -18.81 10.06 -2.19
N ILE A 137 -19.10 11.36 -2.06
CA ILE A 137 -19.64 11.94 -0.84
C ILE A 137 -21.03 11.33 -0.51
N ALA A 138 -21.87 11.10 -1.51
CA ALA A 138 -23.17 10.45 -1.32
C ALA A 138 -22.99 9.02 -0.79
N THR A 139 -22.03 8.27 -1.35
CA THR A 139 -21.70 6.91 -0.91
C THR A 139 -21.19 6.88 0.53
N LEU A 140 -20.29 7.80 0.90
CA LEU A 140 -19.73 7.88 2.26
C LEU A 140 -20.73 8.33 3.33
N LYS A 141 -21.86 8.95 2.94
CA LYS A 141 -22.93 9.36 3.86
C LYS A 141 -23.92 8.24 4.18
N ILE A 142 -23.85 7.12 3.48
CA ILE A 142 -24.71 5.96 3.73
C ILE A 142 -24.42 5.41 5.12
N LYS A 143 -25.48 5.20 5.91
CA LYS A 143 -25.40 4.69 7.29
C LYS A 143 -25.65 3.19 7.35
N ASP A 144 -25.05 2.46 6.42
CA ASP A 144 -25.25 1.03 6.25
C ASP A 144 -23.94 0.38 5.80
N THR A 145 -23.91 -0.95 5.82
CA THR A 145 -22.77 -1.73 5.32
C THR A 145 -22.61 -1.53 3.81
N LEU A 146 -21.39 -1.21 3.39
CA LEU A 146 -21.00 -1.09 2.00
C LEU A 146 -20.28 -2.36 1.56
N GLU A 147 -20.63 -2.86 0.38
CA GLU A 147 -19.89 -3.95 -0.26
C GLU A 147 -18.65 -3.36 -0.92
N VAL A 148 -17.50 -4.01 -0.71
CA VAL A 148 -16.22 -3.55 -1.21
C VAL A 148 -15.62 -4.55 -2.18
N HIS A 149 -15.22 -4.03 -3.34
CA HIS A 149 -14.54 -4.79 -4.37
C HIS A 149 -13.13 -4.24 -4.52
N SER A 150 -12.15 -4.99 -4.00
CA SER A 150 -10.74 -4.75 -4.24
C SER A 150 -10.00 -6.07 -4.15
N ASP A 151 -9.13 -6.34 -5.12
CA ASP A 151 -8.29 -7.52 -5.13
C ASP A 151 -7.41 -7.58 -3.87
N PHE A 152 -6.96 -6.42 -3.36
CA PHE A 152 -6.14 -6.34 -2.16
C PHE A 152 -6.92 -6.71 -0.89
N LEU A 153 -8.12 -6.15 -0.70
CA LEU A 153 -8.95 -6.43 0.49
C LEU A 153 -9.49 -7.86 0.49
N THR A 154 -9.71 -8.43 -0.69
CA THR A 154 -10.12 -9.83 -0.86
C THR A 154 -9.08 -10.80 -0.31
N LEU A 155 -7.78 -10.47 -0.34
CA LEU A 155 -6.71 -11.29 0.27
C LEU A 155 -6.86 -11.45 1.78
N PHE A 156 -7.51 -10.48 2.44
CA PHE A 156 -7.79 -10.51 3.87
C PHE A 156 -9.19 -11.07 4.19
N GLY A 157 -9.95 -11.50 3.17
CA GLY A 157 -11.33 -11.99 3.33
C GLY A 157 -12.35 -10.89 3.62
N ILE A 158 -12.00 -9.62 3.38
CA ILE A 158 -12.84 -8.47 3.68
C ILE A 158 -13.72 -8.18 2.46
N THR A 159 -15.03 -8.29 2.65
CA THR A 159 -16.04 -8.07 1.60
C THR A 159 -17.03 -6.96 1.94
N ASN A 160 -17.34 -6.79 3.23
CA ASN A 160 -18.25 -5.77 3.71
C ASN A 160 -17.51 -4.84 4.68
N VAL A 161 -17.81 -3.55 4.59
CA VAL A 161 -17.21 -2.54 5.47
C VAL A 161 -18.23 -1.50 5.92
N VAL A 162 -17.94 -0.83 7.03
CA VAL A 162 -18.68 0.33 7.50
C VAL A 162 -17.76 1.54 7.57
N VAL A 163 -18.25 2.69 7.09
CA VAL A 163 -17.51 3.95 7.16
C VAL A 163 -17.55 4.50 8.59
N LYS A 164 -16.37 4.68 9.19
CA LYS A 164 -16.22 5.26 10.53
C LYS A 164 -16.03 6.77 10.47
N THR A 165 -15.10 7.22 9.62
CA THR A 165 -14.79 8.63 9.42
C THR A 165 -14.33 8.85 7.98
N TYR A 166 -14.56 10.06 7.48
CA TYR A 166 -13.99 10.53 6.23
C TYR A 166 -13.58 11.99 6.38
N GLY A 167 -12.52 12.39 5.69
CA GLY A 167 -11.96 13.73 5.74
C GLY A 167 -11.45 14.15 4.38
N MET A 168 -11.65 15.42 4.07
CA MET A 168 -11.20 16.03 2.82
C MET A 168 -10.57 17.39 3.14
N VAL A 169 -9.49 17.72 2.46
CA VAL A 169 -8.83 19.02 2.56
C VAL A 169 -8.90 19.67 1.19
N GLN A 170 -9.33 20.93 1.13
CA GLN A 170 -9.34 21.65 -0.13
C GLN A 170 -7.90 21.80 -0.66
N GLU A 171 -7.68 21.31 -1.87
CA GLU A 171 -6.40 21.43 -2.57
C GLU A 171 -6.41 22.58 -3.57
N THR A 172 -5.21 23.01 -3.98
CA THR A 172 -5.02 24.02 -5.03
C THR A 172 -5.02 23.38 -6.44
N HIS A 173 -4.98 22.05 -6.53
CA HIS A 173 -5.00 21.33 -7.80
C HIS A 173 -6.42 21.28 -8.38
N SER A 174 -6.57 21.73 -9.63
CA SER A 174 -7.89 21.86 -10.25
C SER A 174 -8.48 20.54 -10.76
N ASN A 175 -7.67 19.50 -10.99
CA ASN A 175 -8.10 18.26 -11.63
C ASN A 175 -8.09 17.06 -10.68
N ARG A 176 -7.83 17.28 -9.39
CA ARG A 176 -7.71 16.22 -8.39
C ARG A 176 -8.17 16.68 -7.02
N GLN A 177 -8.83 15.79 -6.30
CA GLN A 177 -9.18 15.96 -4.91
C GLN A 177 -8.78 14.70 -4.13
N SER A 178 -7.84 14.81 -3.20
CA SER A 178 -7.55 13.72 -2.27
C SER A 178 -8.51 13.72 -1.09
N PHE A 179 -8.70 12.54 -0.53
CA PHE A 179 -9.51 12.31 0.65
C PHE A 179 -8.99 11.11 1.42
N ASN A 180 -9.24 11.11 2.72
CA ASN A 180 -8.92 10.02 3.61
C ASN A 180 -10.22 9.44 4.18
N ILE A 181 -10.30 8.11 4.25
CA ILE A 181 -11.42 7.39 4.84
C ILE A 181 -10.87 6.38 5.83
N GLN A 182 -11.51 6.28 6.98
CA GLN A 182 -11.34 5.15 7.89
C GLN A 182 -12.61 4.29 7.86
N ILE A 183 -12.42 3.02 7.54
CA ILE A 183 -13.49 2.01 7.47
C ILE A 183 -13.15 0.83 8.39
N LEU A 184 -14.19 0.15 8.86
CA LEU A 184 -14.08 -1.07 9.65
C LEU A 184 -14.62 -2.24 8.85
N SER A 185 -13.96 -3.39 8.91
CA SER A 185 -14.53 -4.63 8.35
C SER A 185 -15.78 -5.02 9.11
N ASP A 186 -16.80 -5.46 8.38
CA ASP A 186 -17.97 -6.11 8.94
C ASP A 186 -18.12 -7.50 8.33
N THR A 187 -18.62 -8.44 9.13
CA THR A 187 -18.98 -9.78 8.65
C THR A 187 -20.47 -9.96 8.89
N PRO A 188 -21.28 -10.18 7.84
CA PRO A 188 -22.71 -10.39 8.00
C PRO A 188 -22.92 -11.63 8.87
N TYR A 189 -23.64 -11.46 9.99
CA TYR A 189 -24.02 -12.56 10.85
C TYR A 189 -25.44 -13.02 10.53
N GLU A 190 -25.63 -14.31 10.31
CA GLU A 190 -26.95 -14.88 10.15
C GLU A 190 -27.59 -15.10 11.53
N ILE A 191 -28.65 -14.35 11.84
CA ILE A 191 -29.49 -14.68 12.99
C ILE A 191 -30.36 -15.88 12.60
N LYS A 192 -29.95 -17.08 13.01
CA LYS A 192 -30.82 -18.27 12.94
C LYS A 192 -31.78 -18.22 14.13
N ILE A 193 -33.03 -17.83 13.88
CA ILE A 193 -34.10 -17.96 14.87
C ILE A 193 -34.34 -19.45 15.05
N GLN A 194 -34.00 -20.00 16.21
CA GLN A 194 -34.49 -21.31 16.60
C GLN A 194 -35.93 -21.13 17.04
N ASP A 195 -36.87 -21.65 16.25
CA ASP A 195 -38.27 -21.73 16.66
C ASP A 195 -38.33 -22.53 17.96
N ASP A 196 -38.69 -21.84 19.04
CA ASP A 196 -38.82 -22.39 20.38
C ASP A 196 -39.80 -23.56 20.31
N ALA A 197 -39.27 -24.77 20.50
CA ALA A 197 -40.04 -26.00 20.36
C ALA A 197 -41.26 -25.90 21.26
N GLY A 198 -42.45 -25.87 20.64
CA GLY A 198 -43.72 -25.67 21.30
C GLY A 198 -43.83 -26.50 22.58
N ILE A 199 -43.92 -25.79 23.71
CA ILE A 199 -44.37 -26.32 24.99
C ILE A 199 -45.81 -26.79 24.78
N ASN A 200 -45.97 -28.04 24.34
CA ASN A 200 -47.26 -28.71 24.37
C ASN A 200 -47.59 -29.00 25.84
N LYS A 201 -48.60 -28.27 26.33
CA LYS A 201 -49.30 -28.55 27.59
C LYS A 201 -50.15 -29.81 27.49
#